data_AF-A0A174TSQ2-F1
#
_entry.id   AF-A0A174TSQ2-F1
#
_cell.length_a   1.000
_cell.length_b   1.000
_cell.length_c   1.000
_cell.angle_alpha   90.00
_cell.angle_beta   90.00
_cell.angle_gamma   90.00
#
_symmetry.space_group_name_H-M   'P 1'
#
loop_
_entity.id
_entity.type
_entity.pdbx_description
1 polymer ?
#
loop_
_entity_poly.entity_id
_entity_poly.type
_entity_poly.pdbx_seq_one_letter_code
_entity_poly.pdbx_strand_id
1 'polypeptide(L)'
;MKKFLKIMLIIIGAISLIFVALIGIGLFVDVEYDDHIENGRYTYVPEEENKDNEYVEFTINDYDKNNAKLVYYDTIEEAIQLSTLNAENEELSVPADFLNHVDETLHIWQGKKYDTIFYRAGNDNDDIQGLVMARCKKQIQNGHTQYAFINATPVTTKRDRILLDDITELIHSSLKLSDFQQDLNPDYPSKRFVYGYAHDKEIYSLEVEGQKPDGVIEINVYDRVMYLWYYNDLQSNKRGDCLSYSVDVPK
;
A
#
# COMPACT_ATOMS: atom_id res chain seq x y z
N MET A 1 15.03 -7.78 65.20
CA MET A 1 14.33 -8.67 64.23
C MET A 1 12.84 -8.40 64.08
N LYS A 2 12.00 -8.36 65.14
CA LYS A 2 10.54 -8.16 65.00
C LYS A 2 10.11 -6.84 64.32
N LYS A 3 10.76 -5.70 64.62
CA LYS A 3 10.46 -4.40 63.98
C LYS A 3 10.85 -4.37 62.50
N PHE A 4 12.03 -4.90 62.17
CA PHE A 4 12.51 -4.99 60.79
C PHE A 4 11.63 -5.88 59.92
N LEU A 5 11.22 -7.04 60.46
CA LEU A 5 10.31 -7.96 59.76
C LEU A 5 8.92 -7.34 59.53
N LYS A 6 8.42 -6.54 60.49
CA LYS A 6 7.14 -5.81 60.35
C LYS A 6 7.19 -4.76 59.24
N ILE A 7 8.29 -4.01 59.15
CA ILE A 7 8.49 -3.01 58.09
C ILE A 7 8.62 -3.69 56.73
N MET A 8 9.37 -4.80 56.66
CA MET A 8 9.55 -5.56 55.43
C MET A 8 8.22 -6.14 54.90
N LEU A 9 7.36 -6.67 55.78
CA LEU A 9 6.04 -7.18 55.40
C LEU A 9 5.08 -6.08 54.92
N ILE A 10 5.15 -4.88 55.49
CA ILE A 10 4.36 -3.72 55.03
C ILE A 10 4.79 -3.31 53.61
N ILE A 11 6.09 -3.30 53.33
CA ILE A 11 6.62 -2.96 52.01
C ILE A 11 6.21 -4.00 50.96
N ILE A 12 6.35 -5.30 51.27
CA ILE A 12 5.95 -6.38 50.35
C ILE A 12 4.43 -6.36 50.10
N GLY A 13 3.64 -6.07 51.13
CA GLY A 13 2.19 -5.92 51.02
C GLY A 13 1.80 -4.74 50.13
N ALA A 14 2.45 -3.59 50.27
CA ALA A 14 2.20 -2.41 49.43
C ALA A 14 2.59 -2.67 47.96
N ILE A 15 3.72 -3.34 47.70
CA ILE A 15 4.16 -3.70 46.35
C ILE A 15 3.19 -4.71 45.71
N SER A 16 2.73 -5.71 46.47
CA SER A 16 1.73 -6.68 45.97
C SER A 16 0.39 -6.01 45.64
N LEU A 17 -0.04 -5.03 46.44
CA LEU A 17 -1.27 -4.28 46.19
C LEU A 17 -1.18 -3.43 44.92
N ILE A 18 -0.01 -2.85 44.64
CA ILE A 18 0.27 -2.15 43.37
C ILE A 18 0.25 -3.14 42.20
N PHE A 19 0.84 -4.33 42.35
CA PHE A 19 0.80 -5.36 41.30
C PHE A 19 -0.61 -5.88 41.02
N VAL A 20 -1.44 -6.08 42.05
CA VAL A 20 -2.86 -6.49 41.87
C VAL A 20 -3.67 -5.36 41.22
N ALA A 21 -3.37 -4.09 41.53
CA ALA A 21 -4.00 -2.95 40.85
C ALA A 21 -3.55 -2.82 39.39
N LEU A 22 -2.27 -3.07 39.07
CA LEU A 22 -1.75 -3.06 37.70
C LEU A 22 -2.27 -4.24 36.86
N ILE A 23 -2.36 -5.43 37.47
CA ILE A 23 -2.98 -6.61 36.83
C ILE A 23 -4.50 -6.43 36.72
N GLY A 24 -5.14 -5.75 37.67
CA GLY A 24 -6.55 -5.39 37.61
C GLY A 24 -6.86 -4.34 36.53
N ILE A 25 -5.95 -3.39 36.28
CA ILE A 25 -6.03 -2.50 35.12
C ILE A 25 -5.79 -3.31 33.84
N GLY A 26 -4.76 -4.17 33.80
CA GLY A 26 -4.48 -5.04 32.64
C GLY A 26 -5.51 -6.15 32.35
N LEU A 27 -6.42 -6.46 33.28
CA LEU A 27 -7.53 -7.41 33.11
C LEU A 27 -8.88 -6.72 32.86
N PHE A 28 -8.94 -5.38 32.94
CA PHE A 28 -10.15 -4.59 32.66
C PHE A 28 -9.93 -3.52 31.58
N VAL A 29 -8.80 -3.56 30.86
CA VAL A 29 -8.77 -3.00 29.52
C VAL A 29 -8.85 -4.17 28.55
N ASP A 30 -10.08 -4.66 28.33
CA ASP A 30 -10.49 -4.92 26.96
C ASP A 30 -10.33 -3.57 26.26
N VAL A 31 -9.14 -3.27 25.74
CA VAL A 31 -9.08 -2.41 24.56
C VAL A 31 -9.65 -3.32 23.49
N GLU A 32 -10.97 -3.34 23.39
CA GLU A 32 -11.62 -3.66 22.13
C GLU A 32 -10.93 -2.71 21.15
N TYR A 33 -10.04 -3.26 20.32
CA TYR A 33 -10.03 -2.78 18.97
C TYR A 33 -11.52 -2.74 18.59
N ASP A 34 -12.07 -1.58 18.23
CA ASP A 34 -13.43 -1.53 17.68
C ASP A 34 -13.39 -2.07 16.23
N ASP A 35 -12.49 -3.03 15.98
CA ASP A 35 -12.55 -3.90 14.86
C ASP A 35 -13.45 -5.08 15.20
N HIS A 36 -14.47 -5.25 14.39
CA HIS A 36 -15.49 -6.26 14.65
C HIS A 36 -15.96 -6.86 13.35
N ILE A 37 -16.24 -8.16 13.40
CA ILE A 37 -16.94 -8.86 12.34
C ILE A 37 -18.40 -8.95 12.74
N GLU A 38 -19.25 -8.17 12.10
CA GLU A 38 -20.70 -8.26 12.26
C GLU A 38 -21.33 -8.73 10.96
N ASN A 39 -22.14 -9.79 11.01
CA ASN A 39 -22.83 -10.35 9.84
C ASN A 39 -21.93 -10.69 8.64
N GLY A 40 -20.66 -11.04 8.91
CA GLY A 40 -19.68 -11.38 7.87
C GLY A 40 -18.99 -10.17 7.23
N ARG A 41 -19.10 -8.98 7.83
CA ARG A 41 -18.39 -7.78 7.44
C ARG A 41 -17.41 -7.37 8.54
N TYR A 42 -16.14 -7.31 8.20
CA TYR A 42 -15.09 -6.74 9.03
C TYR A 42 -15.13 -5.21 8.90
N THR A 43 -15.09 -4.52 10.03
CA THR A 43 -14.91 -3.06 10.08
C THR A 43 -13.70 -2.79 10.95
N TYR A 44 -12.79 -1.93 10.50
CA TYR A 44 -11.68 -1.39 11.29
C TYR A 44 -11.98 0.06 11.65
N VAL A 45 -11.92 0.37 12.94
CA VAL A 45 -12.03 1.73 13.47
C VAL A 45 -10.72 2.11 14.18
N PRO A 46 -10.04 3.18 13.76
CA PRO A 46 -8.82 3.65 14.41
C PRO A 46 -9.05 4.06 15.87
N GLU A 47 -8.08 3.75 16.73
CA GLU A 47 -8.07 4.16 18.15
C GLU A 47 -8.22 5.68 18.30
N GLU A 48 -8.91 6.13 19.36
CA GLU A 48 -9.16 7.55 19.63
C GLU A 48 -7.88 8.40 19.63
N GLU A 49 -6.78 7.88 20.18
CA GLU A 49 -5.48 8.58 20.24
C GLU A 49 -4.85 8.80 18.86
N ASN A 50 -5.25 8.01 17.86
CA ASN A 50 -4.76 8.08 16.49
C ASN A 50 -5.71 8.82 15.53
N LYS A 51 -6.93 9.19 15.97
CA LYS A 51 -7.95 9.84 15.13
C LYS A 51 -7.52 11.20 14.58
N ASP A 52 -6.64 11.90 15.29
CA ASP A 52 -6.16 13.24 14.93
C ASP A 52 -4.82 13.21 14.17
N ASN A 53 -4.29 12.03 13.81
CA ASN A 53 -3.08 11.93 13.00
C ASN A 53 -3.39 12.34 11.55
N GLU A 54 -2.96 13.54 11.19
CA GLU A 54 -3.17 14.09 9.86
C GLU A 54 -2.33 13.36 8.79
N TYR A 55 -2.91 13.27 7.60
CA TYR A 55 -2.23 12.86 6.39
C TYR A 55 -1.05 13.80 6.15
N VAL A 56 0.15 13.22 6.16
CA VAL A 56 1.36 13.96 5.84
C VAL A 56 1.50 13.94 4.33
N GLU A 57 1.30 15.10 3.71
CA GLU A 57 1.50 15.24 2.28
C GLU A 57 2.93 14.82 1.92
N PHE A 58 3.05 13.82 1.06
CA PHE A 58 4.31 13.48 0.40
C PHE A 58 4.93 14.78 -0.13
N THR A 59 6.25 15.00 -0.06
CA THR A 59 6.85 16.18 -0.70
C THR A 59 7.72 15.75 -1.87
N ILE A 60 7.38 16.26 -3.07
CA ILE A 60 8.09 15.98 -4.33
C ILE A 60 9.61 16.15 -4.22
N ASN A 61 10.09 17.03 -3.36
CA ASN A 61 11.50 17.33 -3.16
C ASN A 61 12.36 16.12 -2.76
N ASP A 62 11.77 15.00 -2.34
CA ASP A 62 12.53 13.78 -2.06
C ASP A 62 12.80 12.91 -3.29
N TYR A 63 12.03 13.05 -4.39
CA TYR A 63 12.21 12.27 -5.63
C TYR A 63 12.47 13.11 -6.89
N ASP A 64 12.07 14.38 -6.96
CA ASP A 64 12.47 15.32 -8.04
C ASP A 64 13.92 15.82 -7.89
N LYS A 65 14.69 15.28 -6.93
CA LYS A 65 16.08 15.66 -6.64
C LYS A 65 17.05 15.44 -7.80
N ASN A 66 16.61 14.82 -8.89
CA ASN A 66 17.39 14.77 -10.12
C ASN A 66 16.58 15.36 -11.30
N ASN A 67 16.67 16.68 -11.48
CA ASN A 67 16.65 17.30 -12.82
C ASN A 67 17.89 16.85 -13.64
N ALA A 68 18.28 15.57 -13.55
CA ALA A 68 18.99 14.93 -14.63
C ALA A 68 18.15 15.13 -15.90
N LYS A 69 18.80 15.38 -17.02
CA LYS A 69 18.13 15.71 -18.29
C LYS A 69 17.18 14.56 -18.65
N LEU A 70 15.89 14.72 -18.35
CA LEU A 70 14.86 13.76 -18.70
C LEU A 70 14.93 13.51 -20.20
N VAL A 71 15.02 12.23 -20.57
CA VAL A 71 14.98 11.78 -21.95
C VAL A 71 13.54 11.39 -22.24
N TYR A 72 12.99 11.96 -23.30
CA TYR A 72 11.61 11.74 -23.69
C TYR A 72 11.55 10.86 -24.93
N TYR A 73 10.56 9.98 -24.94
CA TYR A 73 10.29 9.00 -25.98
C TYR A 73 8.85 9.12 -26.47
N ASP A 74 8.54 8.56 -27.63
CA ASP A 74 7.24 8.76 -28.27
C ASP A 74 6.13 7.90 -27.63
N THR A 75 6.50 6.89 -26.84
CA THR A 75 5.57 5.98 -26.15
C THR A 75 5.97 5.75 -24.70
N ILE A 76 5.02 5.30 -23.86
CA ILE A 76 5.27 4.97 -22.46
C ILE A 76 6.17 3.72 -22.37
N GLU A 77 5.90 2.74 -23.23
CA GLU A 77 6.61 1.47 -23.31
C GLU A 77 8.09 1.69 -23.64
N GLU A 78 8.39 2.55 -24.62
CA GLU A 78 9.77 2.90 -24.96
C GLU A 78 10.48 3.65 -23.81
N ALA A 79 9.76 4.55 -23.12
CA ALA A 79 10.30 5.27 -21.98
C ALA A 79 10.66 4.33 -20.82
N ILE A 80 9.87 3.29 -20.58
CA ILE A 80 10.12 2.27 -19.56
C ILE A 80 11.24 1.32 -20.00
N GLN A 81 11.21 0.84 -21.26
CA GLN A 81 12.23 -0.06 -21.80
C GLN A 81 13.64 0.50 -21.65
N LEU A 82 13.81 1.82 -21.88
CA LEU A 82 15.09 2.52 -21.83
C LEU A 82 15.35 3.24 -20.49
N SER A 83 14.56 2.92 -19.45
CA SER A 83 14.67 3.52 -18.12
C SER A 83 15.77 2.90 -17.25
N THR A 84 16.05 3.56 -16.11
CA THR A 84 16.95 3.07 -15.06
C THR A 84 16.28 2.12 -14.07
N LEU A 85 15.11 1.54 -14.39
CA LEU A 85 14.43 0.55 -13.54
C LEU A 85 15.28 -0.71 -13.29
N ASN A 86 16.33 -0.91 -14.09
CA ASN A 86 17.27 -2.03 -14.01
C ASN A 86 17.94 -2.25 -12.64
N ALA A 87 18.08 -1.22 -11.79
CA ALA A 87 18.73 -1.35 -10.49
C ALA A 87 17.98 -2.28 -9.52
N GLU A 88 16.66 -2.42 -9.67
CA GLU A 88 15.85 -3.33 -8.84
C GLU A 88 15.88 -4.79 -9.33
N ASN A 89 16.45 -5.05 -10.53
CA ASN A 89 16.52 -6.38 -11.12
C ASN A 89 17.70 -7.23 -10.60
N GLU A 90 18.71 -6.61 -9.99
CA GLU A 90 19.95 -7.32 -9.60
C GLU A 90 19.71 -8.48 -8.63
N GLU A 91 18.65 -8.40 -7.80
CA GLU A 91 18.34 -9.42 -6.79
C GLU A 91 17.40 -10.53 -7.30
N LEU A 92 16.80 -10.37 -8.48
CA LEU A 92 15.69 -11.21 -8.94
C LEU A 92 16.14 -12.48 -9.70
N SER A 93 17.44 -12.65 -9.98
CA SER A 93 17.96 -13.75 -10.83
C SER A 93 17.29 -13.85 -12.21
N VAL A 94 16.85 -12.71 -12.75
CA VAL A 94 16.21 -12.52 -14.07
C VAL A 94 17.12 -11.67 -14.96
N PRO A 95 16.84 -11.52 -16.28
CA PRO A 95 17.52 -10.53 -17.11
C PRO A 95 17.53 -9.13 -16.47
N ALA A 96 18.62 -8.38 -16.66
CA ALA A 96 18.81 -7.08 -16.01
C ALA A 96 17.77 -6.02 -16.41
N ASP A 97 17.02 -6.25 -17.48
CA ASP A 97 15.95 -5.42 -18.01
C ASP A 97 14.58 -6.08 -17.86
N PHE A 98 14.43 -7.18 -17.12
CA PHE A 98 13.18 -7.93 -17.00
C PHE A 98 11.99 -7.03 -16.66
N LEU A 99 12.08 -6.26 -15.57
CA LEU A 99 11.00 -5.34 -15.17
C LEU A 99 10.79 -4.18 -16.15
N ASN A 100 11.72 -3.91 -17.08
CA ASN A 100 11.56 -2.87 -18.08
C ASN A 100 10.67 -3.32 -19.26
N HIS A 101 10.40 -4.62 -19.41
CA HIS A 101 9.55 -5.14 -20.47
C HIS A 101 8.08 -4.98 -20.08
N VAL A 102 7.36 -4.18 -20.87
CA VAL A 102 5.90 -4.02 -20.75
C VAL A 102 5.24 -5.09 -21.62
N ASP A 103 5.16 -6.32 -21.12
CA ASP A 103 4.56 -7.45 -21.86
C ASP A 103 3.03 -7.32 -21.98
N GLU A 104 2.38 -6.77 -20.95
CA GLU A 104 0.95 -6.46 -20.99
C GLU A 104 0.63 -5.22 -20.16
N THR A 105 -0.03 -4.24 -20.78
CA THR A 105 -0.62 -3.11 -20.07
C THR A 105 -1.94 -3.50 -19.43
N LEU A 106 -2.00 -3.46 -18.10
CA LEU A 106 -3.20 -3.76 -17.32
C LEU A 106 -4.08 -2.51 -17.14
N HIS A 107 -3.45 -1.34 -16.92
CA HIS A 107 -4.18 -0.07 -16.79
C HIS A 107 -3.28 1.15 -17.03
N ILE A 108 -3.88 2.27 -17.45
CA ILE A 108 -3.22 3.58 -17.50
C ILE A 108 -4.13 4.64 -16.88
N TRP A 109 -3.65 5.27 -15.81
CA TRP A 109 -4.26 6.48 -15.27
C TRP A 109 -3.68 7.71 -15.96
N GLN A 110 -4.54 8.47 -16.63
CA GLN A 110 -4.15 9.64 -17.40
C GLN A 110 -4.27 10.91 -16.56
N GLY A 111 -3.19 11.32 -15.90
CA GLY A 111 -3.15 12.56 -15.13
C GLY A 111 -2.87 13.78 -16.00
N LYS A 112 -2.83 14.99 -15.42
CA LYS A 112 -2.54 16.19 -16.23
C LYS A 112 -1.08 16.28 -16.67
N LYS A 113 -0.15 16.02 -15.75
CA LYS A 113 1.30 16.15 -15.96
C LYS A 113 2.00 14.80 -16.09
N TYR A 114 1.44 13.78 -15.46
CA TYR A 114 1.99 12.45 -15.40
C TYR A 114 0.92 11.46 -15.84
N ASP A 115 1.35 10.39 -16.48
CA ASP A 115 0.56 9.19 -16.61
C ASP A 115 1.18 8.11 -15.72
N THR A 116 0.33 7.35 -15.07
CA THR A 116 0.75 6.18 -14.30
C THR A 116 0.26 4.95 -15.04
N ILE A 117 1.16 4.03 -15.34
CA ILE A 117 0.88 2.76 -16.01
C ILE A 117 1.05 1.62 -15.01
N PHE A 118 0.10 0.70 -15.02
CA PHE A 118 0.20 -0.58 -14.35
C PHE A 118 0.31 -1.67 -15.41
N TYR A 119 1.38 -2.44 -15.36
CA TYR A 119 1.68 -3.46 -16.36
C TYR A 119 2.27 -4.72 -15.74
N ARG A 120 2.26 -5.77 -16.55
CA ARG A 120 2.90 -7.04 -16.28
C ARG A 120 4.18 -7.19 -17.12
N ALA A 121 5.24 -7.64 -16.46
CA ALA A 121 6.47 -8.16 -17.06
C ALA A 121 6.51 -9.69 -16.86
N GLY A 122 6.82 -10.43 -17.92
CA GLY A 122 6.68 -11.88 -17.98
C GLY A 122 5.24 -12.36 -18.21
N ASN A 123 5.07 -13.67 -18.34
CA ASN A 123 3.79 -14.33 -18.55
C ASN A 123 3.69 -15.65 -17.75
N ASP A 124 2.60 -16.40 -17.90
CA ASP A 124 2.34 -17.62 -17.12
C ASP A 124 3.32 -18.77 -17.39
N ASN A 125 4.09 -18.69 -18.48
CA ASN A 125 5.15 -19.65 -18.80
C ASN A 125 6.50 -19.32 -18.15
N ASP A 126 6.66 -18.11 -17.61
CA ASP A 126 7.89 -17.68 -16.95
C ASP A 126 7.89 -18.10 -15.47
N ASP A 127 9.08 -18.30 -14.90
CA ASP A 127 9.22 -18.68 -13.49
C ASP A 127 8.89 -17.53 -12.52
N ILE A 128 8.98 -16.29 -13.02
CA ILE A 128 8.76 -15.04 -12.30
C ILE A 128 7.88 -14.13 -13.16
N GLN A 129 6.88 -13.50 -12.53
CA GLN A 129 6.14 -12.37 -13.10
C GLN A 129 6.39 -11.13 -12.26
N GLY A 130 6.43 -9.97 -12.91
CA GLY A 130 6.46 -8.65 -12.29
C GLY A 130 5.17 -7.90 -12.54
N LEU A 131 4.55 -7.36 -11.50
CA LEU A 131 3.46 -6.39 -11.58
C LEU A 131 4.03 -5.03 -11.20
N VAL A 132 4.02 -4.09 -12.14
CA VAL A 132 4.77 -2.84 -12.00
C VAL A 132 3.85 -1.65 -12.16
N MET A 133 3.83 -0.79 -11.14
CA MET A 133 3.24 0.54 -11.20
C MET A 133 4.36 1.52 -11.54
N ALA A 134 4.30 2.18 -12.69
CA ALA A 134 5.31 3.14 -13.12
C ALA A 134 4.67 4.49 -13.46
N ARG A 135 5.34 5.58 -13.11
CA ARG A 135 4.91 6.94 -13.45
C ARG A 135 5.83 7.55 -14.48
N CYS A 136 5.22 8.09 -15.53
CA CYS A 136 5.89 8.79 -16.61
C CYS A 136 5.43 10.24 -16.68
N LYS A 137 6.36 11.17 -16.87
CA LYS A 137 6.06 12.59 -17.10
C LYS A 137 5.73 12.81 -18.56
N LYS A 138 4.66 13.56 -18.81
CA LYS A 138 4.24 13.96 -20.15
C LYS A 138 4.84 15.29 -20.56
N GLN A 139 5.18 15.38 -21.84
CA GLN A 139 5.32 16.64 -22.54
C GLN A 139 4.64 16.58 -23.90
N ILE A 140 4.30 17.73 -24.46
CA ILE A 140 3.79 17.82 -25.83
C ILE A 140 4.88 18.46 -26.67
N GLN A 141 5.38 17.74 -27.66
CA GLN A 141 6.35 18.24 -28.65
C GLN A 141 5.79 17.99 -30.05
N ASN A 142 5.75 19.04 -30.88
CA ASN A 142 5.25 18.96 -32.26
C ASN A 142 3.86 18.30 -32.40
N GLY A 143 2.96 18.53 -31.43
CA GLY A 143 1.60 17.97 -31.43
C GLY A 143 1.49 16.51 -30.98
N HIS A 144 2.59 15.88 -30.58
CA HIS A 144 2.63 14.51 -30.08
C HIS A 144 2.97 14.52 -28.59
N THR A 145 2.31 13.65 -27.83
CA THR A 145 2.67 13.41 -26.42
C THR A 145 3.92 12.54 -26.38
N GLN A 146 4.90 12.96 -25.59
CA GLN A 146 6.09 12.18 -25.30
C GLN A 146 6.21 11.94 -23.80
N TYR A 147 6.93 10.88 -23.44
CA TYR A 147 7.01 10.37 -22.08
C TYR A 147 8.45 10.25 -21.62
N ALA A 148 8.69 10.65 -20.38
CA ALA A 148 9.94 10.37 -19.66
C ALA A 148 9.61 9.55 -18.42
N PHE A 149 10.31 8.43 -18.23
CA PHE A 149 10.22 7.64 -17.01
C PHE A 149 10.66 8.46 -15.79
N ILE A 150 9.92 8.37 -14.69
CA ILE A 150 10.25 9.05 -13.43
C ILE A 150 10.63 8.03 -12.35
N ASN A 151 9.76 7.06 -12.10
CA ASN A 151 9.90 6.09 -11.03
C ASN A 151 8.91 4.92 -11.24
N ALA A 152 9.14 3.82 -10.54
CA ALA A 152 8.23 2.70 -10.49
C ALA A 152 8.29 2.01 -9.12
N THR A 153 7.27 1.21 -8.81
CA THR A 153 7.33 0.18 -7.77
C THR A 153 6.88 -1.14 -8.39
N PRO A 154 7.77 -2.13 -8.47
CA PRO A 154 7.44 -3.49 -8.88
C PRO A 154 7.05 -4.35 -7.69
N VAL A 155 6.21 -5.35 -7.95
CA VAL A 155 5.96 -6.51 -7.09
C VAL A 155 6.22 -7.74 -7.92
N THR A 156 7.12 -8.61 -7.46
CA THR A 156 7.44 -9.86 -8.17
C THR A 156 6.81 -11.06 -7.50
N THR A 157 6.47 -12.07 -8.28
CA THR A 157 5.86 -13.30 -7.77
C THR A 157 6.28 -14.53 -8.56
N LYS A 158 6.34 -15.65 -7.86
CA LYS A 158 6.68 -16.97 -8.38
C LYS A 158 5.49 -17.89 -8.21
N ARG A 159 5.44 -18.95 -9.03
CA ARG A 159 4.34 -19.92 -9.02
C ARG A 159 4.13 -20.60 -7.66
N ASP A 160 5.21 -20.81 -6.90
CA ASP A 160 5.22 -21.48 -5.60
C ASP A 160 5.10 -20.52 -4.40
N ARG A 161 4.99 -19.20 -4.63
CA ARG A 161 4.94 -18.22 -3.55
C ARG A 161 3.66 -18.39 -2.73
N ILE A 162 3.82 -18.50 -1.41
CA ILE A 162 2.71 -18.36 -0.46
C ILE A 162 2.41 -16.87 -0.34
N LEU A 163 1.17 -16.50 -0.64
CA LEU A 163 0.69 -15.13 -0.55
C LEU A 163 0.11 -14.89 0.85
N LEU A 164 0.15 -13.63 1.29
CA LEU A 164 -0.54 -13.24 2.51
C LEU A 164 -2.03 -13.24 2.19
N ASP A 165 -2.79 -14.20 2.72
CA ASP A 165 -4.19 -14.41 2.35
C ASP A 165 -5.18 -13.62 3.23
N ASP A 166 -4.70 -12.88 4.25
CA ASP A 166 -5.61 -12.07 5.07
C ASP A 166 -5.91 -10.73 4.39
N ILE A 167 -7.11 -10.64 3.81
CA ILE A 167 -7.61 -9.42 3.14
C ILE A 167 -7.56 -8.19 4.06
N THR A 168 -7.79 -8.33 5.37
CA THR A 168 -7.82 -7.21 6.31
C THR A 168 -6.42 -6.64 6.54
N GLU A 169 -5.43 -7.51 6.74
CA GLU A 169 -4.02 -7.12 6.87
C GLU A 169 -3.49 -6.47 5.58
N LEU A 170 -3.88 -7.02 4.41
CA LEU A 170 -3.53 -6.47 3.11
C LEU A 170 -4.10 -5.07 2.90
N ILE A 171 -5.38 -4.85 3.24
CA ILE A 171 -6.01 -3.53 3.14
C ILE A 171 -5.30 -2.54 4.06
N HIS A 172 -5.15 -2.88 5.35
CA HIS A 172 -4.52 -1.98 6.32
C HIS A 172 -3.10 -1.60 5.91
N SER A 173 -2.30 -2.57 5.45
CA SER A 173 -0.94 -2.33 4.97
C SER A 173 -0.91 -1.48 3.71
N SER A 174 -1.83 -1.72 2.76
CA SER A 174 -1.91 -0.96 1.51
C SER A 174 -2.31 0.50 1.73
N LEU A 175 -3.25 0.77 2.65
CA LEU A 175 -3.65 2.13 3.01
C LEU A 175 -2.48 2.92 3.59
N LYS A 176 -1.71 2.30 4.48
CA LYS A 176 -0.49 2.89 5.03
C LYS A 176 0.57 3.13 3.95
N LEU A 177 0.83 2.14 3.11
CA LEU A 177 1.87 2.20 2.10
C LEU A 177 1.56 3.23 1.00
N SER A 178 0.28 3.37 0.62
CA SER A 178 -0.17 4.34 -0.38
C SER A 178 0.23 5.78 -0.06
N ASP A 179 0.24 6.17 1.22
CA ASP A 179 0.69 7.51 1.63
C ASP A 179 2.18 7.75 1.33
N PHE A 180 3.01 6.69 1.37
CA PHE A 180 4.42 6.75 1.01
C PHE A 180 4.67 6.61 -0.49
N GLN A 181 3.69 6.12 -1.26
CA GLN A 181 3.77 5.85 -2.70
C GLN A 181 3.07 6.92 -3.56
N GLN A 182 2.89 8.13 -3.02
CA GLN A 182 2.34 9.26 -3.77
C GLN A 182 3.28 9.74 -4.90
N ASP A 183 4.51 9.27 -4.93
CA ASP A 183 5.39 9.40 -6.08
C ASP A 183 4.87 8.60 -7.30
N LEU A 184 3.89 7.72 -7.17
CA LEU A 184 3.23 7.04 -8.30
C LEU A 184 1.90 7.68 -8.69
N ASN A 185 1.46 8.72 -7.97
CA ASN A 185 0.18 9.37 -8.19
C ASN A 185 0.20 10.20 -9.50
N PRO A 186 -0.75 9.98 -10.43
CA PRO A 186 -0.82 10.67 -11.72
C PRO A 186 -1.22 12.15 -11.60
N ASP A 187 -1.94 12.51 -10.54
CA ASP A 187 -2.53 13.82 -10.30
C ASP A 187 -1.94 14.56 -9.07
N TYR A 188 -0.84 14.07 -8.54
CA TYR A 188 -0.17 14.69 -7.39
C TYR A 188 0.24 16.16 -7.68
N PRO A 189 0.14 17.09 -6.70
CA PRO A 189 -0.37 16.94 -5.33
C PRO A 189 -1.89 17.07 -5.21
N SER A 190 -2.62 17.24 -6.31
CA SER A 190 -4.01 17.72 -6.25
C SER A 190 -5.03 16.72 -5.73
N LYS A 191 -4.68 15.43 -5.71
CA LYS A 191 -5.54 14.31 -5.33
C LYS A 191 -4.76 13.31 -4.49
N ARG A 192 -5.43 12.54 -3.64
CA ARG A 192 -4.82 11.43 -2.89
C ARG A 192 -5.10 10.10 -3.60
N PHE A 193 -4.12 9.62 -4.36
CA PHE A 193 -4.20 8.33 -5.05
C PHE A 193 -3.90 7.20 -4.07
N VAL A 194 -4.80 6.24 -3.92
CA VAL A 194 -4.64 5.12 -2.98
C VAL A 194 -4.87 3.84 -3.74
N TYR A 195 -4.01 2.84 -3.56
CA TYR A 195 -4.18 1.54 -4.20
C TYR A 195 -3.62 0.42 -3.34
N GLY A 196 -4.04 -0.80 -3.64
CA GLY A 196 -3.55 -1.98 -2.96
C GLY A 196 -3.85 -3.25 -3.73
N TYR A 197 -3.36 -4.36 -3.20
CA TYR A 197 -3.59 -5.69 -3.74
C TYR A 197 -4.46 -6.49 -2.78
N ALA A 198 -5.26 -7.41 -3.33
CA ALA A 198 -6.02 -8.40 -2.59
C ALA A 198 -6.02 -9.74 -3.35
N HIS A 199 -6.28 -10.84 -2.64
CA HIS A 199 -6.43 -12.18 -3.22
C HIS A 199 -7.87 -12.69 -3.17
N ASP A 200 -8.75 -11.98 -2.46
CA ASP A 200 -10.15 -12.35 -2.29
C ASP A 200 -11.06 -11.38 -3.05
N LYS A 201 -12.08 -11.95 -3.70
CA LYS A 201 -13.09 -11.19 -4.45
C LYS A 201 -13.91 -10.25 -3.54
N GLU A 202 -13.93 -10.51 -2.24
CA GLU A 202 -14.61 -9.69 -1.25
C GLU A 202 -14.08 -8.25 -1.24
N ILE A 203 -12.92 -7.97 -1.86
CA ILE A 203 -12.42 -6.62 -2.10
C ILE A 203 -13.40 -5.71 -2.84
N TYR A 204 -14.34 -6.26 -3.63
CA TYR A 204 -15.42 -5.48 -4.26
C TYR A 204 -16.39 -4.84 -3.25
N SER A 205 -16.39 -5.30 -2.00
CA SER A 205 -17.19 -4.76 -0.89
C SER A 205 -16.45 -3.72 -0.03
N LEU A 206 -15.19 -3.44 -0.36
CA LEU A 206 -14.35 -2.50 0.38
C LEU A 206 -15.00 -1.11 0.41
N GLU A 207 -15.02 -0.52 1.59
CA GLU A 207 -15.29 0.89 1.80
C GLU A 207 -14.21 1.48 2.72
N VAL A 208 -13.59 2.59 2.33
CA VAL A 208 -12.60 3.33 3.13
C VAL A 208 -13.18 4.69 3.44
N GLU A 209 -13.32 5.03 4.73
CA GLU A 209 -14.01 6.26 5.17
C GLU A 209 -15.40 6.43 4.50
N GLY A 210 -16.11 5.31 4.28
CA GLY A 210 -17.42 5.28 3.61
C GLY A 210 -17.39 5.48 2.08
N GLN A 211 -16.21 5.52 1.46
CA GLN A 211 -16.04 5.63 0.01
C GLN A 211 -15.74 4.27 -0.59
N LYS A 212 -16.28 3.98 -1.78
CA LYS A 212 -15.94 2.77 -2.54
C LYS A 212 -14.74 3.01 -3.46
N PRO A 213 -13.93 1.98 -3.76
CA PRO A 213 -12.88 2.09 -4.78
C PRO A 213 -13.46 2.59 -6.10
N ASP A 214 -12.70 3.42 -6.80
CA ASP A 214 -13.03 3.86 -8.16
C ASP A 214 -12.94 2.70 -9.17
N GLY A 215 -12.10 1.71 -8.87
CA GLY A 215 -11.99 0.50 -9.68
C GLY A 215 -11.29 -0.65 -8.96
N VAL A 216 -11.54 -1.84 -9.50
CA VAL A 216 -10.85 -3.08 -9.16
C VAL A 216 -10.45 -3.75 -10.48
N ILE A 217 -9.19 -4.15 -10.58
CA ILE A 217 -8.61 -4.79 -11.76
C ILE A 217 -8.28 -6.23 -11.40
N GLU A 218 -8.89 -7.17 -12.12
CA GLU A 218 -8.60 -8.60 -11.98
C GLU A 218 -7.38 -8.96 -12.81
N ILE A 219 -6.44 -9.66 -12.18
CA ILE A 219 -5.16 -10.02 -12.76
C ILE A 219 -4.99 -11.52 -12.57
N ASN A 220 -4.92 -12.26 -13.68
CA ASN A 220 -4.54 -13.66 -13.62
C ASN A 220 -3.03 -13.75 -13.44
N VAL A 221 -2.61 -14.27 -12.29
CA VAL A 221 -1.21 -14.48 -11.93
C VAL A 221 -1.04 -15.99 -11.76
N TYR A 222 -0.55 -16.64 -12.82
CA TYR A 222 -0.61 -18.10 -12.96
C TYR A 222 -2.06 -18.60 -12.82
N ASP A 223 -2.29 -19.65 -12.05
CA ASP A 223 -3.61 -20.26 -11.83
C ASP A 223 -4.44 -19.55 -10.74
N ARG A 224 -4.10 -18.31 -10.37
CA ARG A 224 -4.74 -17.53 -9.30
C ARG A 224 -5.18 -16.16 -9.80
N VAL A 225 -6.26 -15.64 -9.21
CA VAL A 225 -6.71 -14.26 -9.45
C VAL A 225 -6.19 -13.37 -8.32
N MET A 226 -5.55 -12.27 -8.71
CA MET A 226 -5.20 -11.16 -7.83
C MET A 226 -6.03 -9.94 -8.22
N TYR A 227 -6.35 -9.09 -7.26
CA TYR A 227 -7.13 -7.88 -7.48
C TYR A 227 -6.27 -6.67 -7.13
N LEU A 228 -6.14 -5.72 -8.05
CA LEU A 228 -5.65 -4.38 -7.74
C LEU A 228 -6.86 -3.46 -7.56
N TRP A 229 -7.06 -2.93 -6.36
CA TRP A 229 -8.09 -1.94 -6.07
C TRP A 229 -7.48 -0.56 -5.96
N TYR A 230 -8.22 0.48 -6.35
CA TYR A 230 -7.70 1.86 -6.30
C TYR A 230 -8.79 2.92 -6.11
N TYR A 231 -8.36 4.05 -5.54
CA TYR A 231 -9.06 5.31 -5.45
C TYR A 231 -8.23 6.36 -6.21
N ASN A 232 -8.85 7.04 -7.17
CA ASN A 232 -8.24 8.15 -7.89
C ASN A 232 -8.05 9.38 -6.99
N ASP A 233 -8.95 9.56 -6.02
CA ASP A 233 -8.92 10.68 -5.08
C ASP A 233 -9.66 10.36 -3.77
N LEU A 234 -9.00 9.64 -2.86
CA LEU A 234 -9.59 9.32 -1.56
C LEU A 234 -9.75 10.59 -0.71
N GLN A 235 -10.99 10.96 -0.42
CA GLN A 235 -11.29 12.14 0.40
C GLN A 235 -11.11 11.81 1.88
N SER A 236 -9.92 12.05 2.40
CA SER A 236 -9.66 11.98 3.85
C SER A 236 -8.38 12.72 4.20
N ASN A 237 -8.43 13.47 5.29
CA ASN A 237 -7.27 14.12 5.89
C ASN A 237 -6.56 13.25 6.93
N LYS A 238 -6.98 12.00 7.15
CA LYS A 238 -6.33 11.08 8.09
C LYS A 238 -5.16 10.36 7.43
N ARG A 239 -4.09 10.09 8.18
CA ARG A 239 -3.00 9.21 7.75
C ARG A 239 -3.53 7.81 7.40
N GLY A 240 -2.89 7.12 6.48
CA GLY A 240 -3.36 5.86 5.90
C GLY A 240 -3.62 4.74 6.91
N ASP A 241 -2.77 4.63 7.93
CA ASP A 241 -2.96 3.69 9.04
C ASP A 241 -4.01 4.14 10.08
N CYS A 242 -4.55 5.34 9.91
CA CYS A 242 -5.63 5.93 10.72
C CYS A 242 -6.93 6.05 9.91
N LEU A 243 -7.03 5.41 8.75
CA LEU A 243 -8.26 5.34 7.97
C LEU A 243 -9.14 4.20 8.50
N SER A 244 -10.41 4.50 8.73
CA SER A 244 -11.43 3.48 8.91
C SER A 244 -11.72 2.80 7.58
N TYR A 245 -11.94 1.49 7.62
CA TYR A 245 -12.37 0.75 6.45
C TYR A 245 -13.28 -0.41 6.84
N SER A 246 -14.05 -0.92 5.89
CA SER A 246 -14.84 -2.12 6.07
C SER A 246 -14.87 -2.96 4.80
N VAL A 247 -14.92 -4.28 4.96
CA VAL A 247 -14.90 -5.25 3.88
C VAL A 247 -15.61 -6.52 4.34
N ASP A 248 -16.31 -7.19 3.44
CA ASP A 248 -16.85 -8.52 3.69
C ASP A 248 -15.69 -9.51 3.87
N VAL A 249 -15.83 -10.48 4.78
CA VAL A 249 -14.81 -11.51 4.98
C VAL A 249 -15.15 -12.78 4.19
N PRO A 250 -14.15 -13.47 3.62
CA PRO A 250 -14.37 -14.77 3.00
C PRO A 250 -15.05 -15.75 3.96
N LYS A 251 -15.94 -16.60 3.43
CA LYS A 251 -16.67 -17.62 4.19
C LYS A 251 -15.89 -18.91 4.39
#